data_AF-A0A376MUY0-F1
#
_entry.id   AF-A0A376MUY0-F1
#
_cell.length_a   1.000
_cell.length_b   1.000
_cell.length_c   1.000
_cell.angle_alpha   90.00
_cell.angle_beta   90.00
_cell.angle_gamma   90.00
#
_symmetry.space_group_name_H-M   'P 1'
#
loop_
_entity.id
_entity.type
_entity.pdbx_description
1 polymer ?
#
loop_
_entity_poly.entity_id
_entity_poly.type
_entity_poly.pdbx_seq_one_letter_code
_entity_poly.pdbx_strand_id
1 'polypeptide(L)' 'MGCRLVIGSLVPPVVFGIAFGNLLLGVPFAFTPQLRVEYLGSFWQLLTPFPLLCGLLSLGMVILQGGVWLN' A
#
# COMPACT_ATOMS: atom_id res chain seq x y z
N MET A 1 -22.11 -4.74 14.48
CA MET A 1 -21.10 -5.81 14.35
C MET A 1 -20.41 -5.85 12.98
N GLY A 2 -20.94 -5.24 11.91
CA GLY A 2 -20.37 -5.35 10.55
C GLY A 2 -19.19 -4.45 10.18
N CYS A 3 -19.07 -3.24 10.75
CA CYS A 3 -18.08 -2.26 10.26
C CYS A 3 -16.62 -2.69 10.43
N ARG A 4 -16.31 -3.44 11.50
CA ARG A 4 -14.94 -3.94 11.76
C ARG A 4 -14.46 -4.95 10.73
N LEU A 5 -15.36 -5.74 10.15
CA LEU A 5 -15.02 -6.72 9.12
C LEU A 5 -14.72 -6.04 7.80
N VAL A 6 -15.54 -5.06 7.41
CA VAL A 6 -15.34 -4.29 6.18
C VAL A 6 -14.04 -3.49 6.25
N ILE A 7 -13.79 -2.79 7.37
CA ILE A 7 -12.55 -2.03 7.55
C ILE A 7 -11.35 -2.98 7.64
N GLY A 8 -11.48 -4.10 8.36
CA GLY A 8 -10.42 -5.10 8.51
C GLY A 8 -10.04 -5.80 7.20
N SER A 9 -10.97 -5.95 6.25
CA SER A 9 -10.69 -6.56 4.95
C SER A 9 -10.27 -5.55 3.87
N LEU A 10 -10.70 -4.29 3.95
CA LEU A 10 -10.30 -3.23 3.02
C LEU A 10 -8.90 -2.67 3.29
N VAL A 11 -8.51 -2.52 4.56
CA VAL A 11 -7.25 -1.85 4.92
C VAL A 11 -6.00 -2.62 4.43
N PRO A 12 -5.87 -3.95 4.60
CA PRO A 12 -4.65 -4.67 4.22
C PRO A 12 -4.33 -4.61 2.71
N PRO A 13 -5.28 -4.87 1.78
CA PRO A 13 -5.04 -4.78 0.34
C PRO A 13 -4.59 -3.40 -0.13
N VAL A 14 -5.15 -2.34 0.47
CA VAL A 14 -4.83 -0.95 0.13
C VAL A 14 -3.44 -0.58 0.60
N VAL A 15 -3.09 -0.91 1.86
CA VAL A 15 -1.77 -0.63 2.43
C VAL A 15 -0.67 -1.37 1.66
N PHE A 16 -0.93 -2.64 1.30
CA PHE A 16 0.00 -3.43 0.49
C PHE A 16 0.24 -2.80 -0.89
N GLY A 17 -0.82 -2.37 -1.58
CA GLY A 17 -0.70 -1.71 -2.88
C GLY A 17 0.04 -0.36 -2.82
N ILE A 18 -0.20 0.44 -1.77
CA ILE A 18 0.54 1.71 -1.56
C ILE A 18 2.02 1.44 -1.29
N ALA A 19 2.35 0.42 -0.49
CA ALA A 19 3.73 0.05 -0.23
C ALA A 19 4.45 -0.39 -1.51
N PHE A 20 3.83 -1.27 -2.31
CA PHE A 20 4.39 -1.71 -3.59
C PHE A 20 4.54 -0.56 -4.61
N GLY A 21 3.56 0.35 -4.68
CA GLY A 21 3.64 1.54 -5.53
C GLY A 21 4.79 2.48 -5.13
N ASN A 22 5.06 2.62 -3.83
CA ASN A 22 6.21 3.37 -3.34
C ASN A 22 7.55 2.68 -3.65
N LEU A 23 7.59 1.34 -3.59
CA LEU A 23 8.78 0.58 -4.00
C LEU A 23 9.11 0.75 -5.49
N LEU A 24 8.09 0.82 -6.35
CA LEU A 24 8.26 1.04 -7.79
C LEU A 24 8.79 2.45 -8.13
N LEU A 25 8.38 3.47 -7.37
CA LEU A 25 8.88 4.85 -7.53
C LEU A 25 10.27 5.04 -6.95
N GLY A 26 10.71 4.14 -6.07
CA GLY A 26 11.93 4.30 -5.29
C GLY A 26 11.69 5.24 -4.11
N VAL A 27 11.86 4.72 -2.89
CA VAL A 27 11.81 5.55 -1.68
C VAL A 27 13.24 5.99 -1.36
N PRO A 28 13.46 7.26 -0.99
CA PRO A 28 14.79 7.74 -0.61
C PRO A 28 15.18 7.15 0.76
N PHE A 29 15.78 5.97 0.74
CA PHE A 29 16.48 5.39 1.87
C PHE A 29 17.94 5.88 1.81
N ALA A 30 18.37 6.68 2.79
CA ALA A 30 19.79 7.00 2.90
C ALA A 30 20.47 5.98 3.81
N PHE A 31 21.58 5.43 3.33
CA PHE A 31 22.48 4.63 4.14
C PHE A 31 23.54 5.57 4.73
N THR A 32 23.52 5.78 6.04
CA THR A 32 24.63 6.45 6.73
C THR A 32 25.87 5.54 6.75
N PRO A 33 27.10 6.06 6.94
CA PRO A 33 28.33 5.27 6.92
C PRO A 33 28.39 4.16 8.00
N GLN A 34 27.48 4.18 8.97
CA GLN A 34 27.30 3.13 9.99
C GLN A 34 26.28 2.04 9.56
N LEU A 35 25.96 1.91 8.27
CA LEU A 35 25.00 0.94 7.73
C LEU A 35 23.59 1.05 8.36
N ARG A 36 23.21 2.24 8.83
CA ARG A 36 21.88 2.50 9.40
C ARG A 36 20.96 3.02 8.30
N VAL A 37 19.78 2.42 8.20
CA VAL A 37 18.73 2.88 7.28
C VAL A 37 18.05 4.08 7.93
N GLU A 38 18.32 5.28 7.40
CA GLU A 38 17.58 6.47 7.78
C GLU A 38 16.54 6.80 6.71
N TYR A 39 15.28 6.80 7.12
CA TYR A 39 14.17 7.29 6.30
C TYR A 39 14.10 8.81 6.45
N LEU A 40 14.59 9.54 5.45
CA LEU A 40 14.46 11.01 5.40
C LEU A 40 13.10 11.47 4.83
N GLY A 41 12.24 10.54 4.41
CA GLY A 41 10.93 10.85 3.84
C GLY A 41 9.85 11.07 4.90
N SER A 42 8.94 12.02 4.65
CA SER A 42 7.71 12.19 5.42
C SER A 42 6.65 11.16 5.00
N PHE A 43 5.79 10.69 5.92
CA PHE A 43 4.68 9.77 5.62
C PHE A 43 3.76 10.28 4.49
N TRP A 44 3.61 11.60 4.36
CA TRP A 44 2.83 12.26 3.32
C TRP A 44 3.51 12.26 1.94
N GLN A 45 4.83 12.12 1.90
CA GLN A 45 5.59 12.03 0.66
C GLN A 45 5.48 10.63 0.02
N LEU A 46 5.04 9.63 0.79
CA LEU A 46 4.67 8.30 0.28
C LEU A 46 3.24 8.27 -0.29
N LEU A 47 2.40 9.28 0.00
CA LEU A 47 1.06 9.44 -0.59
C LEU A 47 1.14 10.29 -1.87
N THR A 48 1.96 9.86 -2.83
CA THR A 48 1.90 10.40 -4.18
C THR A 48 0.68 9.83 -4.93
N PRO A 49 0.20 10.48 -6.01
CA PRO A 49 -0.96 9.99 -6.76
C PRO A 49 -0.78 8.56 -7.31
N PHE A 50 0.46 8.14 -7.60
CA PHE A 50 0.75 6.83 -8.16
C PHE A 50 0.59 5.66 -7.16
N PRO A 51 1.16 5.67 -5.94
CA PRO A 51 0.89 4.68 -4.90
C PRO A 51 -0.59 4.58 -4.53
N LEU A 52 -1.33 5.70 -4.55
CA LEU A 52 -2.77 5.71 -4.28
C LEU A 52 -3.55 4.91 -5.33
N LEU A 53 -3.23 5.11 -6.62
CA LEU A 53 -3.79 4.33 -7.73
C LEU A 53 -3.42 2.84 -7.62
N CYS A 54 -2.18 2.54 -7.21
CA CYS A 54 -1.72 1.17 -6.98
C CYS A 54 -2.48 0.48 -5.81
N GLY A 55 -2.76 1.22 -4.73
CA GLY A 55 -3.62 0.78 -3.63
C GLY A 55 -5.06 0.47 -4.08
N LEU A 56 -5.64 1.33 -4.92
CA LEU A 56 -6.99 1.15 -5.46
C LEU A 56 -7.07 -0.03 -6.44
N LEU A 57 -6.02 -0.21 -7.26
CA LEU A 57 -5.87 -1.35 -8.17
C LEU A 57 -5.80 -2.69 -7.41
N SER A 58 -4.97 -2.76 -6.36
CA SER A 58 -4.84 -3.94 -5.49
C SER A 58 -6.19 -4.30 -4.85
N LEU A 59 -6.92 -3.29 -4.36
CA LEU A 59 -8.26 -3.50 -3.83
C LEU A 59 -9.23 -4.05 -4.90
N GLY A 60 -9.21 -3.48 -6.10
CA GLY A 60 -10.02 -3.96 -7.23
C GLY A 60 -9.74 -5.42 -7.57
N MET A 61 -8.47 -5.83 -7.56
CA MET A 61 -8.07 -7.23 -7.78
C MET A 61 -8.63 -8.17 -6.71
N VAL A 62 -8.54 -7.80 -5.42
CA VAL A 62 -9.07 -8.63 -4.32
C VAL A 62 -10.60 -8.75 -4.38
N ILE A 63 -11.30 -7.67 -4.74
CA ILE A 63 -12.77 -7.68 -4.92
C ILE A 63 -13.16 -8.54 -6.12
N LEU A 64 -12.47 -8.41 -7.26
CA LEU A 64 -12.72 -9.22 -8.45
C LEU A 64 -12.49 -10.70 -8.17
N GLN A 65 -11.40 -11.04 -7.46
CA GLN A 65 -11.15 -12.40 -7.01
C GLN A 65 -12.31 -12.89 -6.13
N GLY A 66 -12.73 -12.12 -5.12
CA GLY A 66 -13.88 -12.48 -4.28
C GLY A 66 -15.17 -12.71 -5.07
N GLY A 67 -15.43 -11.93 -6.12
CA GLY A 67 -16.59 -12.09 -7.00
C GLY A 67 -16.52 -13.33 -7.91
N VAL A 68 -15.33 -13.71 -8.38
CA VAL A 68 -15.13 -14.96 -9.14
C VAL A 68 -15.30 -16.19 -8.26
N TRP A 69 -14.85 -16.13 -7.00
CA TRP A 69 -15.01 -17.25 -6.05
C TRP A 69 -16.44 -17.45 -5.56
N LEU A 70 -17.28 -16.41 -5.62
CA LEU A 70 -18.70 -16.46 -5.23
C LEU A 70 -19.62 -16.84 -6.38
N ASN A 71 -19.10 -16.98 -7.60
CA ASN A 71 -19.82 -17.46 -8.78
C ASN A 71 -19.78 -18.99 -8.82
#